data_AF-A0A536REW4-F1
#
_entry.id   AF-A0A536REW4-F1
#
_cell.length_a   1.000
_cell.length_b   1.000
_cell.length_c   1.000
_cell.angle_alpha   90.00
_cell.angle_beta   90.00
_cell.angle_gamma   90.00
#
_symmetry.space_group_name_H-M   'P 1'
#
loop_
_entity.id
_entity.type
_entity.pdbx_description
1 polymer ?
#
loop_
_entity_poly.entity_id
_entity_poly.type
_entity_poly.pdbx_seq_one_letter_code
_entity_poly.pdbx_strand_id
1 'polypeptide(L)'
;MQALHLGLRYEPCVTGDFREEPAYRIQAPVVNAAREHLSRPGHEVCNHAPSVRQVIHGRNAVLEAARAGRVIKVYRADGLGHDPRLDELARLVPVEVVPKDRLDSLAPGVNQGVAAELKPRREWTLDQLLKTNPSLLVALDSILDPQNLGAILRSAEVAGCDGALLPEHRSAPLSPAAVKASSGASELLPIAKVSGLPSAIVDVKRAGVWCVALDPRGEIPAWDFDFTQRVCVVVGGEGTGVHRLVKERCDARVRLPVVGHVASFNASAAAAALLYEVMRQRLPKLDHPDA
;
A
#
# COMPACT_ATOMS: atom_id res chain seq x y z
N MET A 1 -45.85 -28.57 43.92
CA MET A 1 -46.14 -27.82 42.68
C MET A 1 -45.30 -28.40 41.56
N GLN A 2 -45.88 -28.41 40.36
CA GLN A 2 -45.55 -29.24 39.20
C GLN A 2 -44.10 -29.26 38.72
N ALA A 3 -43.74 -30.43 38.20
CA ALA A 3 -42.61 -30.70 37.33
C ALA A 3 -42.85 -30.17 35.91
N LEU A 4 -41.77 -29.90 35.17
CA LEU A 4 -41.72 -30.22 33.75
C LEU A 4 -40.30 -30.66 33.36
N HIS A 5 -40.21 -31.97 33.20
CA HIS A 5 -39.16 -32.74 32.53
C HIS A 5 -39.32 -32.55 31.01
N LEU A 6 -38.23 -32.31 30.28
CA LEU A 6 -38.06 -32.82 28.92
C LEU A 6 -36.57 -33.02 28.67
N GLY A 7 -36.13 -34.27 28.81
CA GLY A 7 -34.80 -34.70 28.44
C GLY A 7 -34.72 -34.97 26.95
N LEU A 8 -33.53 -34.75 26.40
CA LEU A 8 -33.06 -35.51 25.25
C LEU A 8 -31.65 -36.00 25.57
N ARG A 9 -31.51 -37.31 25.46
CA ARG A 9 -30.36 -38.13 25.79
C ARG A 9 -29.27 -37.91 24.74
N TYR A 10 -28.03 -37.80 25.18
CA TYR A 10 -26.86 -37.98 24.34
C TYR A 10 -26.76 -39.46 23.95
N GLU A 11 -26.87 -39.76 22.65
CA GLU A 11 -26.34 -40.99 22.06
C GLU A 11 -25.08 -40.65 21.22
N PRO A 12 -23.98 -41.41 21.34
CA PRO A 12 -22.81 -41.22 20.51
C PRO A 12 -23.04 -41.86 19.14
N CYS A 13 -23.00 -41.05 18.08
CA CYS A 13 -23.07 -41.55 16.71
C CYS A 13 -21.71 -42.14 16.29
N VAL A 14 -21.76 -43.46 16.20
CA VAL A 14 -20.91 -44.46 15.54
C VAL A 14 -19.94 -43.95 14.45
N THR A 15 -18.73 -44.50 14.55
CA THR A 15 -17.62 -44.54 13.58
C THR A 15 -18.05 -44.74 12.13
N GLY A 16 -17.75 -43.77 11.27
CA GLY A 16 -17.78 -43.91 9.81
C GLY A 16 -16.36 -43.93 9.24
N ASP A 17 -16.05 -44.99 8.50
CA ASP A 17 -14.84 -45.17 7.69
C ASP A 17 -14.59 -43.95 6.78
N PHE A 18 -13.57 -43.16 7.09
CA PHE A 18 -12.98 -42.23 6.12
C PHE A 18 -11.98 -43.00 5.27
N ARG A 19 -12.41 -43.38 4.07
CA ARG A 19 -11.52 -43.80 2.98
C ARG A 19 -10.61 -42.63 2.61
N GLU A 20 -9.31 -42.86 2.64
CA GLU A 20 -8.28 -41.94 2.16
C GLU A 20 -8.46 -41.66 0.66
N GLU A 21 -8.65 -40.39 0.29
CA GLU A 21 -8.46 -39.92 -1.09
C GLU A 21 -7.06 -39.30 -1.24
N PRO A 22 -6.40 -39.47 -2.41
CA PRO A 22 -4.96 -39.30 -2.51
C PRO A 22 -4.54 -37.82 -2.57
N ALA A 23 -3.54 -37.50 -1.76
CA ALA A 23 -2.83 -36.23 -1.77
C ALA A 23 -2.17 -35.97 -3.13
N TYR A 24 -2.60 -34.89 -3.80
CA TYR A 24 -1.94 -34.35 -4.97
C TYR A 24 -0.60 -33.71 -4.56
N ARG A 25 0.49 -34.45 -4.80
CA ARG A 25 1.87 -34.07 -4.48
C ARG A 25 2.51 -33.42 -5.71
N ILE A 26 2.55 -32.08 -5.79
CA ILE A 26 3.45 -31.39 -6.72
C ILE A 26 4.85 -31.40 -6.10
N GLN A 27 5.76 -32.18 -6.68
CA GLN A 27 7.20 -32.03 -6.43
C GLN A 27 7.71 -30.83 -7.23
N ALA A 28 8.10 -29.75 -6.54
CA ALA A 28 8.97 -28.72 -7.09
C ALA A 28 10.43 -28.98 -6.61
N PRO A 29 11.45 -28.80 -7.46
CA PRO A 29 12.82 -29.09 -7.11
C PRO A 29 13.35 -28.11 -6.05
N VAL A 30 13.97 -28.66 -5.02
CA VAL A 30 14.71 -27.92 -3.98
C VAL A 30 15.94 -27.29 -4.62
N VAL A 31 15.87 -26.01 -4.96
CA VAL A 31 17.07 -25.22 -5.29
C VAL A 31 17.58 -24.55 -4.03
N ASN A 32 18.71 -25.07 -3.55
CA ASN A 32 19.50 -24.53 -2.45
C ASN A 32 20.14 -23.21 -2.89
N ALA A 33 19.57 -22.08 -2.45
CA ALA A 33 20.19 -20.76 -2.60
C ALA A 33 19.81 -19.83 -1.44
N ALA A 34 19.97 -20.30 -0.20
CA ALA A 34 19.79 -19.48 0.99
C ALA A 34 21.14 -19.32 1.69
N ARG A 35 21.90 -18.26 1.34
CA ARG A 35 22.97 -17.80 2.24
C ARG A 35 23.48 -16.35 2.11
N GLU A 36 22.90 -15.46 1.30
CA GLU A 36 23.51 -14.11 1.12
C GLU A 36 22.62 -12.86 1.20
N HIS A 37 21.30 -12.92 1.44
CA HIS A 37 20.43 -11.75 1.17
C HIS A 37 19.83 -10.98 2.37
N LEU A 38 20.40 -11.07 3.57
CA LEU A 38 20.00 -10.17 4.69
C LEU A 38 20.86 -8.91 4.84
N SER A 39 21.71 -8.61 3.87
CA SER A 39 22.37 -7.30 3.75
C SER A 39 21.76 -6.57 2.57
N ARG A 40 21.00 -5.50 2.84
CA ARG A 40 20.48 -4.58 1.81
C ARG A 40 21.66 -4.15 0.93
N PRO A 41 21.68 -4.38 -0.40
CA PRO A 41 22.62 -3.67 -1.25
C PRO A 41 22.33 -2.17 -1.07
N GLY A 42 23.37 -1.41 -0.74
CA GLY A 42 23.27 0.03 -0.62
C GLY A 42 22.56 0.57 -1.85
N HIS A 43 21.52 1.39 -1.64
CA HIS A 43 20.85 2.12 -2.70
C HIS A 43 21.92 2.93 -3.45
N GLU A 44 22.46 2.37 -4.54
CA GLU A 44 23.33 3.11 -5.43
C GLU A 44 22.51 4.30 -5.92
N VAL A 45 23.06 5.48 -5.65
CA VAL A 45 22.49 6.76 -6.01
C VAL A 45 22.59 6.86 -7.53
N CYS A 46 21.61 6.30 -8.24
CA CYS A 46 21.43 6.61 -9.64
C CYS A 46 21.28 8.14 -9.74
N ASN A 47 22.16 8.80 -10.49
CA ASN A 47 22.07 10.22 -10.78
C ASN A 47 20.74 10.53 -11.47
N HIS A 48 19.88 11.32 -10.84
CA HIS A 48 18.57 11.69 -11.37
C HIS A 48 18.46 13.20 -11.61
N ALA A 49 17.71 13.55 -12.65
CA ALA A 49 17.38 14.89 -13.11
C ALA A 49 16.90 15.82 -11.97
N PRO A 50 17.08 17.15 -12.09
CA PRO A 50 16.73 18.10 -11.03
C PRO A 50 15.26 17.94 -10.65
N SER A 51 15.02 17.71 -9.37
CA SER A 51 13.67 17.59 -8.83
C SER A 51 12.92 18.91 -9.07
N VAL A 52 11.88 18.87 -9.90
CA VAL A 52 11.05 20.05 -10.17
C VAL A 52 10.43 20.50 -8.85
N ARG A 53 10.65 21.76 -8.47
CA ARG A 53 10.00 22.35 -7.29
C ARG A 53 8.49 22.35 -7.53
N GLN A 54 7.77 21.57 -6.76
CA GLN A 54 6.32 21.46 -6.87
C GLN A 54 5.67 22.56 -6.03
N VAL A 55 4.79 23.35 -6.67
CA VAL A 55 4.00 24.38 -5.99
C VAL A 55 2.55 23.93 -5.90
N ILE A 56 1.93 24.11 -4.73
CA ILE A 56 0.49 23.93 -4.52
C ILE A 56 -0.12 25.25 -4.04
N HIS A 57 -1.43 25.42 -4.22
CA HIS A 57 -2.12 26.64 -3.83
C HIS A 57 -3.49 26.38 -3.18
N GLY A 58 -4.03 27.38 -2.50
CA GLY A 58 -5.27 27.29 -1.74
C GLY A 58 -5.03 26.96 -0.26
N ARG A 59 -5.81 27.60 0.62
CA ARG A 59 -5.56 27.58 2.08
C ARG A 59 -5.57 26.17 2.67
N ASN A 60 -6.54 25.34 2.28
CA ASN A 60 -6.67 23.97 2.81
C ASN A 60 -5.58 23.05 2.28
N ALA A 61 -5.29 23.06 0.97
CA ALA A 61 -4.26 22.21 0.39
C ALA A 61 -2.87 22.53 1.00
N VAL A 62 -2.57 23.81 1.16
CA VAL A 62 -1.33 24.29 1.76
C VAL A 62 -1.25 23.93 3.25
N LEU A 63 -2.33 24.14 4.02
CA LEU A 63 -2.37 23.79 5.44
C LEU A 63 -2.18 22.29 5.67
N GLU A 64 -2.88 21.47 4.90
CA GLU A 64 -2.71 20.03 4.97
C GLU A 64 -1.25 19.68 4.66
N ALA A 65 -0.66 20.20 3.57
CA ALA A 65 0.72 19.87 3.22
C ALA A 65 1.72 20.30 4.31
N ALA A 66 1.48 21.43 4.96
CA ALA A 66 2.27 21.90 6.09
C ALA A 66 2.16 20.95 7.29
N ARG A 67 0.95 20.49 7.63
CA ARG A 67 0.72 19.48 8.70
C ARG A 67 1.45 18.16 8.43
N ALA A 68 1.61 17.79 7.16
CA ALA A 68 2.40 16.62 6.75
C ALA A 68 3.92 16.89 6.67
N GLY A 69 4.41 18.08 7.03
CA GLY A 69 5.83 18.43 6.98
C GLY A 69 6.39 18.47 5.55
N ARG A 70 5.53 18.65 4.55
CA ARG A 70 5.86 18.60 3.12
C ARG A 70 6.18 19.95 2.52
N VAL A 71 5.93 21.04 3.23
CA VAL A 71 6.15 22.40 2.75
C VAL A 71 7.52 22.89 3.19
N ILE A 72 8.30 23.44 2.24
CA ILE A 72 9.55 24.15 2.48
C ILE A 72 9.23 25.58 2.94
N LYS A 73 8.33 26.23 2.21
CA LYS A 73 8.00 27.65 2.41
C LYS A 73 6.58 27.94 1.93
N VAL A 74 5.87 28.79 2.67
CA VAL A 74 4.54 29.29 2.31
C VAL A 74 4.65 30.73 1.82
N TYR A 75 3.94 31.05 0.74
CA TYR A 75 3.75 32.40 0.23
C TYR A 75 2.32 32.84 0.52
N ARG A 76 2.16 33.99 1.17
CA ARG A 76 0.88 34.58 1.55
C ARG A 76 0.72 35.93 0.86
N ALA A 77 -0.43 36.19 0.24
CA ALA A 77 -0.73 37.52 -0.30
C ALA A 77 -0.85 38.57 0.81
N ASP A 78 -0.42 39.79 0.53
CA ASP A 78 -0.67 40.96 1.35
C ASP A 78 -2.17 41.28 1.47
N GLY A 79 -2.56 42.00 2.52
CA GLY A 79 -3.95 42.44 2.73
C GLY A 79 -4.97 41.34 3.04
N LEU A 80 -4.56 40.08 3.23
CA LEU A 80 -5.45 39.01 3.67
C LEU A 80 -5.95 39.24 5.10
N GLY A 81 -7.27 39.22 5.27
CA GLY A 81 -7.93 39.25 6.59
C GLY A 81 -7.60 38.04 7.47
N HIS A 82 -8.08 38.08 8.71
CA HIS A 82 -7.88 37.02 9.69
C HIS A 82 -8.51 35.70 9.23
N ASP A 83 -7.73 34.63 9.25
CA ASP A 83 -8.19 33.25 9.00
C ASP A 83 -7.35 32.32 9.90
N PRO A 84 -7.98 31.56 10.82
CA PRO A 84 -7.27 30.68 11.75
C PRO A 84 -6.29 29.70 11.07
N ARG A 85 -6.56 29.34 9.81
CA ARG A 85 -5.69 28.46 9.01
C ARG A 85 -4.36 29.13 8.67
N LEU A 86 -4.34 30.45 8.48
CA LEU A 86 -3.12 31.21 8.22
C LEU A 86 -2.24 31.30 9.48
N ASP A 87 -2.87 31.44 10.65
CA ASP A 87 -2.17 31.44 11.94
C ASP A 87 -1.59 30.06 12.28
N GLU A 88 -2.30 29.00 11.92
CA GLU A 88 -1.75 27.64 12.00
C GLU A 88 -0.58 27.45 11.02
N LEU A 89 -0.70 27.88 9.77
CA LEU A 89 0.40 27.81 8.79
C LEU A 89 1.67 28.49 9.29
N ALA A 90 1.54 29.71 9.85
CA ALA A 90 2.67 30.47 10.39
C ALA A 90 3.36 29.79 11.58
N ARG A 91 2.67 28.88 12.29
CA ARG A 91 3.25 28.06 13.37
C ARG A 91 3.96 26.81 12.86
N LEU A 92 3.56 26.28 11.71
CA LEU A 92 4.08 25.03 11.17
C LEU A 92 5.30 25.25 10.27
N VAL A 93 5.33 26.33 9.48
CA VAL A 93 6.31 26.52 8.39
C VAL A 93 6.59 28.02 8.18
N PRO A 94 7.79 28.43 7.73
CA PRO A 94 8.07 29.83 7.38
C PRO A 94 7.09 30.37 6.32
N VAL A 95 6.49 31.53 6.63
CA VAL A 95 5.56 32.26 5.75
C VAL A 95 6.21 33.55 5.26
N GLU A 96 6.29 33.73 3.94
CA GLU A 96 6.67 34.98 3.30
C GLU A 96 5.42 35.71 2.80
N VAL A 97 5.24 36.96 3.21
CA VAL A 97 4.19 37.82 2.66
C VAL A 97 4.69 38.41 1.34
N VAL A 98 3.91 38.25 0.28
CA VAL A 98 4.25 38.69 -1.08
C VAL A 98 3.10 39.49 -1.69
N PRO A 99 3.37 40.41 -2.63
CA PRO A 99 2.32 41.05 -3.41
C PRO A 99 1.49 40.02 -4.17
N LYS A 100 0.19 40.28 -4.35
CA LYS A 100 -0.72 39.39 -5.07
C LYS A 100 -0.21 38.95 -6.44
N ASP A 101 0.36 39.87 -7.23
CA ASP A 101 0.89 39.57 -8.57
C ASP A 101 2.03 38.54 -8.56
N ARG A 102 2.86 38.57 -7.50
CA ARG A 102 3.93 37.59 -7.30
C ARG A 102 3.35 36.22 -6.96
N LEU A 103 2.28 36.18 -6.17
CA LEU A 103 1.60 34.94 -5.84
C LEU A 103 0.92 34.31 -7.07
N ASP A 104 0.26 35.13 -7.88
CA ASP A 104 -0.41 34.70 -9.12
C ASP A 104 0.60 34.18 -10.15
N SER A 105 1.82 34.75 -10.16
CA SER A 105 2.95 34.26 -10.98
C SER A 105 3.51 32.91 -10.49
N LEU A 106 3.57 32.69 -9.18
CA LEU A 106 4.08 31.45 -8.57
C LEU A 106 3.09 30.29 -8.68
N ALA A 107 1.79 30.59 -8.60
CA ALA A 107 0.72 29.61 -8.65
C ALA A 107 -0.47 30.18 -9.45
N PRO A 108 -0.47 30.01 -10.79
CA PRO A 108 -1.55 30.47 -11.65
C PRO A 108 -2.87 29.77 -11.30
N GLY A 109 -3.94 30.54 -11.09
CA GLY A 109 -5.28 30.01 -10.79
C GLY A 109 -5.88 30.53 -9.48
N VAL A 110 -6.91 29.85 -8.96
CA VAL A 110 -7.60 30.27 -7.72
C VAL A 110 -6.78 29.87 -6.49
N ASN A 111 -5.77 30.67 -6.16
CA ASN A 111 -4.84 30.43 -5.04
C ASN A 111 -5.39 30.83 -3.66
N GLN A 112 -6.52 31.57 -3.59
CA GLN A 112 -7.11 32.07 -2.34
C GLN A 112 -6.14 32.89 -1.45
N GLY A 113 -5.11 33.48 -2.08
CA GLY A 113 -4.07 34.25 -1.43
C GLY A 113 -2.98 33.41 -0.73
N VAL A 114 -2.91 32.10 -0.96
CA VAL A 114 -1.86 31.24 -0.38
C VAL A 114 -1.31 30.24 -1.40
N ALA A 115 0.02 30.13 -1.45
CA ALA A 115 0.74 29.09 -2.17
C ALA A 115 1.84 28.49 -1.28
N ALA A 116 2.31 27.30 -1.62
CA ALA A 116 3.39 26.64 -0.90
C ALA A 116 4.32 25.91 -1.85
N GLU A 117 5.62 26.06 -1.57
CA GLU A 117 6.68 25.27 -2.19
C GLU A 117 6.86 23.97 -1.42
N LEU A 118 6.76 22.83 -2.10
CA LEU A 118 6.87 21.52 -1.49
C LEU A 118 8.29 20.96 -1.57
N LYS A 119 8.62 20.11 -0.60
CA LYS A 119 9.79 19.23 -0.68
C LYS A 119 9.67 18.37 -1.93
N PRO A 120 10.71 18.25 -2.77
CA PRO A 120 10.65 17.34 -3.91
C PRO A 120 10.40 15.90 -3.43
N ARG A 121 9.54 15.16 -4.12
CA ARG A 121 9.51 13.68 -4.01
C ARG A 121 10.29 13.11 -5.17
N ARG A 122 11.03 12.04 -4.91
CA ARG A 122 11.50 11.19 -6.00
C ARG A 122 10.28 10.49 -6.58
N GLU A 123 9.92 10.86 -7.80
CA GLU A 123 8.94 10.11 -8.57
C GLU A 123 9.65 8.93 -9.20
N TRP A 124 9.12 7.73 -8.98
CA TRP A 124 9.60 6.52 -9.62
C TRP A 124 8.73 6.21 -10.83
N THR A 125 9.36 5.84 -11.93
CA THR A 125 8.64 5.15 -13.01
C THR A 125 8.60 3.65 -12.70
N LEU A 126 7.64 2.94 -13.30
CA LEU A 126 7.59 1.48 -13.18
C LEU A 126 8.89 0.82 -13.68
N ASP A 127 9.43 1.29 -14.80
CA ASP A 127 10.70 0.79 -15.36
C ASP A 127 11.88 0.97 -14.39
N GLN A 128 12.01 2.14 -13.76
CA GLN A 128 13.05 2.39 -12.76
C GLN A 128 12.91 1.45 -11.57
N LEU A 129 11.68 1.22 -11.10
CA LEU A 129 11.41 0.32 -9.99
C LEU A 129 11.71 -1.15 -10.36
N LEU A 130 11.36 -1.60 -11.56
CA LEU A 130 11.64 -2.98 -12.00
C LEU A 130 13.14 -3.24 -12.19
N LYS A 131 13.92 -2.21 -12.58
CA LYS A 131 15.39 -2.29 -12.68
C LYS A 131 16.10 -2.52 -11.35
N THR A 132 15.47 -2.22 -10.21
CA THR A 132 16.03 -2.55 -8.89
C THR A 132 15.89 -4.03 -8.54
N ASN A 133 15.36 -4.84 -9.47
CA ASN A 133 15.10 -6.27 -9.30
C ASN A 133 14.25 -6.58 -8.04
N PRO A 134 13.07 -5.95 -7.89
CA PRO A 134 12.29 -6.05 -6.67
C PRO A 134 11.83 -7.48 -6.43
N SER A 135 11.85 -7.88 -5.16
CA SER A 135 11.37 -9.17 -4.67
C SER A 135 9.91 -9.10 -4.25
N LEU A 136 9.47 -8.00 -3.65
CA LEU A 136 8.11 -7.79 -3.16
C LEU A 136 7.61 -6.42 -3.57
N LEU A 137 6.53 -6.38 -4.33
CA LEU A 137 5.80 -5.16 -4.68
C LEU A 137 4.37 -5.22 -4.14
N VAL A 138 3.76 -4.05 -3.95
CA VAL A 138 2.33 -3.92 -3.70
C VAL A 138 1.68 -3.06 -4.79
N ALA A 139 0.60 -3.52 -5.39
CA ALA A 139 -0.19 -2.76 -6.35
C ALA A 139 -1.56 -2.43 -5.76
N LEU A 140 -1.94 -1.15 -5.82
CA LEU A 140 -3.14 -0.64 -5.15
C LEU A 140 -4.23 -0.31 -6.17
N ASP A 141 -5.19 -1.23 -6.30
CA ASP A 141 -6.32 -1.05 -7.19
C ASP A 141 -7.46 -0.32 -6.47
N SER A 142 -7.68 0.93 -6.85
CA SER A 142 -8.87 1.67 -6.44
C SER A 142 -9.00 1.92 -4.93
N ILE A 143 -7.87 2.15 -4.26
CA ILE A 143 -7.83 2.62 -2.86
C ILE A 143 -8.17 4.12 -2.85
N LEU A 144 -9.42 4.47 -2.55
CA LEU A 144 -9.92 5.85 -2.63
C LEU A 144 -9.80 6.66 -1.35
N ASP A 145 -9.71 5.99 -0.20
CA ASP A 145 -9.53 6.65 1.10
C ASP A 145 -8.02 6.90 1.37
N PRO A 146 -7.60 8.15 1.59
CA PRO A 146 -6.24 8.48 1.98
C PRO A 146 -5.75 7.76 3.25
N GLN A 147 -6.62 7.50 4.23
CA GLN A 147 -6.20 6.82 5.46
C GLN A 147 -5.83 5.36 5.17
N ASN A 148 -6.69 4.65 4.44
CA ASN A 148 -6.39 3.31 3.93
C ASN A 148 -5.12 3.29 3.07
N LEU A 149 -4.96 4.22 2.14
CA LEU A 149 -3.74 4.31 1.32
C LEU A 149 -2.49 4.42 2.21
N GLY A 150 -2.49 5.36 3.14
CA GLY A 150 -1.36 5.57 4.05
C GLY A 150 -1.07 4.33 4.91
N ALA A 151 -2.11 3.70 5.47
CA ALA A 151 -1.98 2.50 6.30
C ALA A 151 -1.43 1.30 5.51
N ILE A 152 -1.83 1.13 4.23
CA ILE A 152 -1.28 0.09 3.37
C ILE A 152 0.19 0.36 3.06
N LEU A 153 0.55 1.59 2.68
CA LEU A 153 1.94 1.96 2.41
C LEU A 153 2.85 1.75 3.64
N ARG A 154 2.33 2.07 4.83
CA ARG A 154 3.02 1.77 6.08
C ARG A 154 3.22 0.27 6.28
N SER A 155 2.18 -0.52 6.09
CA SER A 155 2.27 -1.98 6.24
C SER A 155 3.22 -2.60 5.22
N ALA A 156 3.23 -2.07 4.00
CA ALA A 156 4.12 -2.49 2.92
C ALA A 156 5.59 -2.19 3.25
N GLU A 157 5.90 -0.98 3.70
CA GLU A 157 7.26 -0.62 4.12
C GLU A 157 7.73 -1.49 5.28
N VAL A 158 6.90 -1.67 6.32
CA VAL A 158 7.20 -2.52 7.48
C VAL A 158 7.41 -3.99 7.09
N ALA A 159 6.62 -4.50 6.15
CA ALA A 159 6.75 -5.88 5.66
C ALA A 159 7.92 -6.08 4.69
N GLY A 160 8.68 -5.03 4.38
CA GLY A 160 9.84 -5.10 3.49
C GLY A 160 9.49 -5.11 2.00
N CYS A 161 8.38 -4.47 1.60
CA CYS A 161 8.13 -4.20 0.18
C CYS A 161 9.25 -3.33 -0.41
N ASP A 162 9.68 -3.67 -1.62
CA ASP A 162 10.67 -2.92 -2.40
C ASP A 162 10.04 -1.72 -3.13
N GLY A 163 8.71 -1.70 -3.28
CA GLY A 163 7.98 -0.57 -3.83
C GLY A 163 6.48 -0.78 -3.95
N ALA A 164 5.78 0.29 -4.31
CA ALA A 164 4.34 0.31 -4.51
C ALA A 164 3.95 0.87 -5.88
N LEU A 165 2.89 0.32 -6.48
CA LEU A 165 2.28 0.78 -7.73
C LEU A 165 0.93 1.43 -7.44
N LEU A 166 0.78 2.69 -7.83
CA LEU A 166 -0.45 3.47 -7.66
C LEU A 166 -0.96 3.91 -9.05
N PRO A 167 -2.22 3.64 -9.40
CA PRO A 167 -2.78 4.16 -10.64
C PRO A 167 -2.94 5.69 -10.56
N GLU A 168 -2.70 6.38 -11.67
CA GLU A 168 -2.86 7.85 -11.78
C GLU A 168 -4.32 8.30 -11.56
N HIS A 169 -5.26 7.41 -11.87
CA HIS A 169 -6.68 7.63 -11.73
C HIS A 169 -7.30 6.62 -10.76
N ARG A 170 -8.42 7.00 -10.16
CA ARG A 170 -9.15 6.18 -9.18
C ARG A 170 -8.29 5.75 -8.00
N SER A 171 -7.29 6.53 -7.62
CA SER A 171 -6.50 6.32 -6.41
C SER A 171 -6.60 7.56 -5.52
N ALA A 172 -6.56 7.36 -4.21
CA ALA A 172 -6.37 8.45 -3.28
C ALA A 172 -5.05 9.15 -3.61
N PRO A 173 -5.00 10.49 -3.60
CA PRO A 173 -3.73 11.18 -3.69
C PRO A 173 -2.87 10.83 -2.46
N LEU A 174 -1.54 10.93 -2.60
CA LEU A 174 -0.60 11.01 -1.46
C LEU A 174 -0.76 12.35 -0.74
N SER A 175 -1.98 12.57 -0.25
CA SER A 175 -2.38 13.74 0.49
C SER A 175 -1.74 13.74 1.87
N PRO A 176 -1.80 14.86 2.58
CA PRO A 176 -1.30 14.96 3.94
C PRO A 176 -1.92 13.97 4.92
N ALA A 177 -3.21 13.66 4.73
CA ALA A 177 -3.88 12.60 5.47
C ALA A 177 -3.22 11.23 5.23
N ALA A 178 -2.92 10.90 3.96
CA ALA A 178 -2.21 9.66 3.62
C ALA A 178 -0.78 9.64 4.15
N VAL A 179 -0.05 10.75 4.07
CA VAL A 179 1.30 10.88 4.61
C VAL A 179 1.29 10.65 6.13
N LYS A 180 0.37 11.31 6.84
CA LYS A 180 0.19 11.14 8.29
C LYS A 180 -0.17 9.70 8.65
N ALA A 181 -1.13 9.10 7.96
CA ALA A 181 -1.52 7.71 8.17
C ALA A 181 -0.36 6.75 7.89
N SER A 182 0.49 7.05 6.89
CA SER A 182 1.68 6.25 6.58
C SER A 182 2.80 6.37 7.61
N SER A 183 2.74 7.35 8.53
CA SER A 183 3.79 7.61 9.52
C SER A 183 5.18 7.79 8.90
N GLY A 184 5.24 8.41 7.72
CA GLY A 184 6.49 8.65 6.98
C GLY A 184 6.90 7.55 5.99
N ALA A 185 6.27 6.37 6.01
CA ALA A 185 6.60 5.26 5.10
C ALA A 185 6.48 5.65 3.61
N SER A 186 5.54 6.53 3.27
CA SER A 186 5.37 7.06 1.91
C SER A 186 6.50 7.97 1.41
N GLU A 187 7.45 8.36 2.27
CA GLU A 187 8.70 9.00 1.85
C GLU A 187 9.84 8.01 1.63
N LEU A 188 9.76 6.80 2.22
CA LEU A 188 10.81 5.79 2.20
C LEU A 188 10.59 4.75 1.10
N LEU A 189 9.35 4.31 0.95
CA LEU A 189 8.97 3.31 -0.03
C LEU A 189 8.97 3.92 -1.44
N PRO A 190 9.69 3.35 -2.42
CA PRO A 190 9.56 3.73 -3.83
C PRO A 190 8.11 3.59 -4.31
N ILE A 191 7.50 4.68 -4.77
CA ILE A 191 6.13 4.69 -5.27
C ILE A 191 6.13 5.06 -6.75
N ALA A 192 5.72 4.13 -7.60
CA ALA A 192 5.57 4.35 -9.02
C ALA A 192 4.09 4.61 -9.37
N LYS A 193 3.85 5.75 -10.04
CA LYS A 193 2.55 6.02 -10.64
C LYS A 193 2.44 5.34 -12.00
N VAL A 194 1.31 4.70 -12.25
CA VAL A 194 1.05 3.99 -13.52
C VAL A 194 -0.26 4.46 -14.13
N SER A 195 -0.32 4.55 -15.46
CA SER A 195 -1.54 4.93 -16.17
C SER A 195 -2.71 3.97 -15.91
N GLY A 196 -2.40 2.70 -15.64
CA GLY A 196 -3.36 1.70 -15.19
C GLY A 196 -2.69 0.40 -14.75
N LEU A 197 -3.32 -0.29 -13.80
CA LEU A 197 -2.81 -1.57 -13.31
C LEU A 197 -2.84 -2.72 -14.34
N PRO A 198 -3.82 -2.86 -15.24
CA PRO A 198 -3.83 -3.96 -16.20
C PRO A 198 -2.63 -3.99 -17.16
N SER A 199 -2.11 -2.82 -17.57
CA SER A 199 -0.89 -2.71 -18.36
C SER A 199 0.35 -2.90 -17.48
N ALA A 200 0.41 -2.24 -16.33
CA ALA A 200 1.52 -2.37 -15.39
C ALA A 200 1.78 -3.83 -14.97
N ILE A 201 0.72 -4.61 -14.72
CA ILE A 201 0.82 -6.04 -14.38
C ILE A 201 1.53 -6.84 -15.49
N VAL A 202 1.30 -6.50 -16.77
CA VAL A 202 1.98 -7.17 -17.89
C VAL A 202 3.48 -6.90 -17.83
N ASP A 203 3.88 -5.66 -17.57
CA ASP A 203 5.30 -5.28 -17.48
C ASP A 203 5.99 -5.88 -16.24
N VAL A 204 5.29 -5.90 -15.09
CA VAL A 204 5.75 -6.57 -13.86
C VAL A 204 6.00 -8.06 -14.11
N LYS A 205 5.07 -8.73 -14.80
CA LYS A 205 5.20 -10.15 -15.16
C LYS A 205 6.35 -10.40 -16.14
N ARG A 206 6.55 -9.53 -17.13
CA ARG A 206 7.71 -9.61 -18.04
C ARG A 206 9.04 -9.48 -17.31
N ALA A 207 9.08 -8.77 -16.18
CA ALA A 207 10.25 -8.68 -15.31
C ALA A 207 10.43 -9.89 -14.37
N GLY A 208 9.62 -10.94 -14.51
CA GLY A 208 9.70 -12.17 -13.72
C GLY A 208 9.12 -12.05 -12.32
N VAL A 209 8.21 -11.10 -12.08
CA VAL A 209 7.51 -10.92 -10.80
C VAL A 209 6.07 -11.43 -10.96
N TRP A 210 5.65 -12.36 -10.11
CA TRP A 210 4.31 -12.93 -10.12
C TRP A 210 3.29 -11.94 -9.55
N CYS A 211 2.19 -11.70 -10.25
CA CYS A 211 1.12 -10.82 -9.77
C CYS A 211 0.02 -11.64 -9.08
N VAL A 212 -0.21 -11.37 -7.80
CA VAL A 212 -1.14 -12.15 -6.96
C VAL A 212 -2.23 -11.24 -6.41
N ALA A 213 -3.48 -11.45 -6.83
CA ALA A 213 -4.61 -10.63 -6.39
C ALA A 213 -5.20 -11.14 -5.08
N LEU A 214 -5.41 -10.22 -4.12
CA LEU A 214 -6.20 -10.47 -2.93
C LEU A 214 -7.68 -10.33 -3.27
N ASP A 215 -8.39 -11.46 -3.33
CA ASP A 215 -9.82 -11.53 -3.63
C ASP A 215 -10.51 -12.39 -2.57
N PRO A 216 -11.57 -11.92 -1.90
CA PRO A 216 -12.38 -12.76 -1.01
C PRO A 216 -12.89 -14.06 -1.66
N ARG A 217 -13.02 -14.07 -3.00
CA ARG A 217 -13.41 -15.23 -3.80
C ARG A 217 -12.24 -15.94 -4.48
N GLY A 218 -11.00 -15.64 -4.09
CA GLY A 218 -9.80 -16.28 -4.64
C GLY A 218 -9.78 -17.79 -4.36
N GLU A 219 -9.18 -18.56 -5.26
CA GLU A 219 -9.17 -20.03 -5.17
C GLU A 219 -8.23 -20.58 -4.09
N ILE A 220 -7.18 -19.84 -3.77
CA ILE A 220 -6.07 -20.31 -2.93
C ILE A 220 -6.10 -19.57 -1.58
N PRO A 221 -6.15 -20.26 -0.44
CA PRO A 221 -5.89 -19.61 0.86
C PRO A 221 -4.50 -18.97 0.85
N ALA A 222 -4.37 -17.74 1.38
CA ALA A 222 -3.10 -17.00 1.31
C ALA A 222 -1.91 -17.80 1.87
N TRP A 223 -2.08 -18.52 2.97
CA TRP A 223 -1.03 -19.34 3.59
C TRP A 223 -0.65 -20.61 2.82
N ASP A 224 -1.41 -20.98 1.77
CA ASP A 224 -1.09 -22.11 0.89
C ASP A 224 -0.36 -21.66 -0.39
N PHE A 225 -0.29 -20.35 -0.65
CA PHE A 225 0.44 -19.80 -1.79
C PHE A 225 1.92 -19.57 -1.41
N ASP A 226 2.84 -19.91 -2.31
CA ASP A 226 4.27 -19.68 -2.12
C ASP A 226 4.65 -18.22 -2.41
N PHE A 227 4.84 -17.43 -1.35
CA PHE A 227 5.31 -16.05 -1.40
C PHE A 227 6.82 -15.89 -1.29
N THR A 228 7.59 -16.98 -1.25
CA THR A 228 9.07 -16.92 -1.22
C THR A 228 9.66 -16.48 -2.57
N GLN A 229 8.92 -16.72 -3.65
CA GLN A 229 9.23 -16.20 -4.99
C GLN A 229 9.01 -14.67 -5.10
N ARG A 230 9.47 -14.07 -6.20
CA ARG A 230 9.25 -12.64 -6.49
C ARG A 230 7.78 -12.38 -6.78
N VAL A 231 7.12 -11.55 -5.97
CA VAL A 231 5.68 -11.31 -6.08
C VAL A 231 5.31 -9.83 -6.03
N CYS A 232 4.23 -9.48 -6.72
CA CYS A 232 3.50 -8.23 -6.62
C CYS A 232 2.11 -8.55 -6.09
N VAL A 233 1.83 -8.19 -4.84
CA VAL A 233 0.50 -8.41 -4.24
C VAL A 233 -0.43 -7.28 -4.66
N VAL A 234 -1.60 -7.62 -5.20
CA VAL A 234 -2.58 -6.64 -5.68
C VAL A 234 -3.72 -6.54 -4.68
N VAL A 235 -3.92 -5.36 -4.12
CA VAL A 235 -4.95 -5.06 -3.11
C VAL A 235 -5.99 -4.14 -3.72
N GLY A 236 -7.26 -4.52 -3.56
CA GLY A 236 -8.39 -3.75 -4.08
C GLY A 236 -9.04 -2.81 -3.06
N GLY A 237 -9.79 -1.84 -3.58
CA GLY A 237 -10.63 -0.94 -2.81
C GLY A 237 -11.74 -1.63 -2.02
N GLU A 238 -12.30 -0.89 -1.05
CA GLU A 238 -13.40 -1.37 -0.22
C GLU A 238 -14.65 -1.67 -1.06
N GLY A 239 -15.41 -2.69 -0.64
CA GLY A 239 -16.66 -3.10 -1.28
C GLY A 239 -16.46 -3.96 -2.55
N THR A 240 -15.74 -3.45 -3.55
CA THR A 240 -15.58 -4.15 -4.84
C THR A 240 -14.41 -5.13 -4.88
N GLY A 241 -13.43 -4.97 -3.96
CA GLY A 241 -12.16 -5.66 -4.06
C GLY A 241 -11.40 -5.28 -5.34
N VAL A 242 -10.53 -6.16 -5.81
CA VAL A 242 -9.76 -5.95 -7.05
C VAL A 242 -10.70 -6.02 -8.26
N HIS A 243 -10.59 -5.06 -9.17
CA HIS A 243 -11.39 -4.97 -10.39
C HIS A 243 -11.15 -6.19 -11.29
N ARG A 244 -12.22 -6.61 -11.97
CA ARG A 244 -12.24 -7.80 -12.84
C ARG A 244 -11.04 -7.88 -13.78
N LEU A 245 -10.77 -6.83 -14.56
CA LEU A 245 -9.69 -6.84 -15.54
C LEU A 245 -8.31 -6.96 -14.90
N VAL A 246 -8.11 -6.38 -13.70
CA VAL A 246 -6.87 -6.50 -12.95
C VAL A 246 -6.69 -7.95 -12.47
N LYS A 247 -7.76 -8.57 -11.96
CA LYS A 247 -7.76 -9.99 -11.54
C LYS A 247 -7.47 -10.95 -12.67
N GLU A 248 -8.08 -10.74 -13.83
CA GLU A 248 -7.87 -11.58 -15.02
C GLU A 248 -6.43 -11.52 -15.55
N ARG A 249 -5.66 -10.48 -15.20
CA ARG A 249 -4.25 -10.34 -15.60
C ARG A 249 -3.27 -10.90 -14.56
N CYS A 250 -3.71 -11.07 -13.31
CA CYS A 250 -2.91 -11.68 -12.25
C CYS A 250 -2.66 -13.17 -12.52
N ASP A 251 -1.57 -13.70 -12.00
CA ASP A 251 -1.18 -15.11 -12.11
C ASP A 251 -1.95 -16.00 -11.14
N ALA A 252 -2.34 -15.46 -9.99
CA ALA A 252 -3.10 -16.16 -8.97
C ALA A 252 -4.06 -15.22 -8.23
N ARG A 253 -5.10 -15.83 -7.63
CA ARG A 253 -6.00 -15.15 -6.70
C ARG A 253 -5.96 -15.86 -5.36
N VAL A 254 -5.58 -15.11 -4.34
CA VAL A 254 -5.54 -15.58 -2.96
C VAL A 254 -6.68 -14.99 -2.17
N ARG A 255 -7.19 -15.75 -1.20
CA ARG A 255 -8.16 -15.29 -0.21
C ARG A 255 -7.57 -15.37 1.18
N LEU A 256 -7.96 -14.43 2.04
CA LEU A 256 -7.81 -14.58 3.49
C LEU A 256 -9.06 -15.32 4.00
N PRO A 257 -8.93 -16.52 4.58
CA PRO A 257 -10.09 -17.25 5.08
C PRO A 257 -10.81 -16.49 6.19
N VAL A 258 -12.15 -16.46 6.12
CA VAL A 258 -13.02 -15.78 7.08
C VAL A 258 -13.92 -16.81 7.74
N VAL A 259 -13.93 -16.85 9.07
CA VAL A 259 -14.78 -17.75 9.88
C VAL A 259 -16.05 -17.06 10.37
N GLY A 260 -16.01 -15.73 10.53
CA GLY A 260 -17.12 -14.93 11.04
C GLY A 260 -18.22 -14.65 10.01
N HIS A 261 -19.29 -13.99 10.48
CA HIS A 261 -20.46 -13.66 9.66
C HIS A 261 -20.35 -12.35 8.87
N VAL A 262 -19.28 -11.56 9.09
CA VAL A 262 -19.06 -10.30 8.38
C VAL A 262 -18.35 -10.56 7.07
N ALA A 263 -18.93 -10.08 5.98
CA ALA A 263 -18.53 -10.44 4.62
C ALA A 263 -17.31 -9.68 4.08
N SER A 264 -16.84 -8.61 4.75
CA SER A 264 -15.71 -7.83 4.27
C SER A 264 -14.74 -7.41 5.37
N PHE A 265 -13.47 -7.42 4.98
CA PHE A 265 -12.35 -6.92 5.76
C PHE A 265 -12.02 -5.51 5.26
N ASN A 266 -11.59 -4.61 6.14
CA ASN A 266 -11.06 -3.32 5.70
C ASN A 266 -9.84 -3.55 4.78
N ALA A 267 -9.73 -2.79 3.68
CA ALA A 267 -8.70 -3.01 2.67
C ALA A 267 -7.27 -2.90 3.25
N SER A 268 -7.04 -1.95 4.15
CA SER A 268 -5.74 -1.78 4.80
C SER A 268 -5.40 -2.91 5.76
N ALA A 269 -6.38 -3.39 6.52
CA ALA A 269 -6.21 -4.55 7.38
C ALA A 269 -5.93 -5.82 6.56
N ALA A 270 -6.60 -5.98 5.42
CA ALA A 270 -6.45 -7.16 4.56
C ALA A 270 -5.07 -7.18 3.91
N ALA A 271 -4.61 -6.01 3.44
CA ALA A 271 -3.26 -5.82 2.95
C ALA A 271 -2.22 -6.15 4.03
N ALA A 272 -2.40 -5.62 5.25
CA ALA A 272 -1.49 -5.88 6.36
C ALA A 272 -1.40 -7.38 6.69
N ALA A 273 -2.53 -8.07 6.81
CA ALA A 273 -2.56 -9.51 7.08
C ALA A 273 -1.84 -10.32 5.97
N LEU A 274 -2.09 -10.00 4.71
CA LEU A 274 -1.43 -10.66 3.58
C LEU A 274 0.08 -10.38 3.58
N LEU A 275 0.49 -9.12 3.77
CA LEU A 275 1.88 -8.72 3.79
C LEU A 275 2.66 -9.37 4.95
N TYR A 276 2.02 -9.56 6.10
CA TYR A 276 2.61 -10.30 7.21
C TYR A 276 2.74 -11.80 6.91
N GLU A 277 1.80 -12.39 6.18
CA GLU A 277 1.95 -13.78 5.71
C GLU A 277 3.12 -13.91 4.71
N VAL A 278 3.24 -12.97 3.77
CA VAL A 278 4.40 -12.89 2.86
C VAL A 278 5.70 -12.80 3.66
N MET A 279 5.75 -11.91 4.64
CA MET A 279 6.90 -11.74 5.52
C MET A 279 7.19 -13.02 6.32
N ARG A 280 6.16 -13.68 6.87
CA ARG A 280 6.30 -14.95 7.62
C ARG A 280 6.93 -16.06 6.77
N GLN A 281 6.56 -16.15 5.50
CA GLN A 281 7.13 -17.15 4.58
C GLN A 281 8.56 -16.81 4.15
N ARG A 282 8.88 -15.52 4.02
CA ARG A 282 10.19 -15.04 3.56
C ARG A 282 11.24 -14.94 4.65
N LEU A 283 10.81 -14.68 5.89
CA LEU A 283 11.72 -14.73 7.02
C LEU A 283 12.16 -16.18 7.20
N PRO A 284 13.48 -16.44 7.38
CA PRO A 284 13.92 -17.74 7.86
C PRO A 284 13.11 -18.06 9.11
N LYS A 285 12.73 -19.33 9.31
CA LYS A 285 12.24 -19.76 10.62
C LYS A 285 13.24 -19.22 11.62
N LEU A 286 12.77 -18.40 12.55
CA LEU A 286 13.55 -18.03 13.73
C LEU A 286 13.68 -19.33 14.52
N ASP A 287 14.62 -20.18 14.11
CA ASP A 287 15.00 -21.36 14.87
C ASP A 287 15.56 -20.82 16.18
N HIS A 288 14.84 -21.14 17.26
CA HIS A 288 15.32 -20.95 18.61
C HIS A 288 16.73 -21.52 18.72
N PRO A 289 17.75 -20.73 19.12
CA PRO A 289 19.07 -21.30 19.36
C PRO A 289 19.13 -22.21 20.60
N ASP A 290 18.07 -22.33 21.40
CA ASP A 290 18.01 -23.24 22.56
C ASP A 290 16.56 -23.74 22.80
N ALA A 291 16.27 -24.99 22.42
CA ALA A 291 15.17 -25.81 22.93
C ALA A 291 15.53 -27.30 22.82
#